data_AF-A0A2P9A798-F1
#
_entry.id   AF-A0A2P9A798-F1
#
_cell.length_a   1.000
_cell.length_b   1.000
_cell.length_c   1.000
_cell.angle_alpha   90.00
_cell.angle_beta   90.00
_cell.angle_gamma   90.00
#
_symmetry.space_group_name_H-M   'P 1'
#
loop_
_entity.id
_entity.type
_entity.pdbx_description
1 polymer ?
#
loop_
_entity_poly.entity_id
_entity_poly.type
_entity_poly.pdbx_seq_one_letter_code
_entity_poly.pdbx_strand_id
1 'polypeptide(L)'
;SLENQNLLTAVQPVGPMHDGPALPSSDWRRSGKPFLFHLLGRLGNAQIGPVYLGTLGVASLLFGTLAFNIIGFNMLASVDWSPMQLIRQLFWLALEPPPPAYGLSIPPLAQGGWWLIVGFLLTVSIMLWWVRTYRRARQLGMGTHVAWAFAAAIWLYLVCGFFRPIMMGSWSEAVPFGIFPHLDWVSALSLRHGNLFYNPFHALSIVFLYGSVLLFAMHGAT
;
A
#
# COMPACT_ATOMS: atom_id res chain seq x y z
N SER A 1 -6.21 -23.97 36.91
CA SER A 1 -5.11 -22.99 36.99
C SER A 1 -5.11 -22.19 35.70
N LEU A 2 -4.78 -20.89 35.75
CA LEU A 2 -4.51 -20.11 34.54
C LEU A 2 -3.06 -20.39 34.12
N GLU A 3 -2.86 -21.00 32.95
CA GLU A 3 -1.54 -21.26 32.37
C GLU A 3 -1.11 -20.10 31.45
N ASN A 4 0.20 -19.89 31.32
CA ASN A 4 0.73 -18.85 30.43
C ASN A 4 0.42 -19.19 28.97
N GLN A 5 -0.36 -18.35 28.31
CA GLN A 5 -0.80 -18.53 26.91
C GLN A 5 0.25 -18.06 25.88
N ASN A 6 1.41 -17.57 26.33
CA ASN A 6 2.49 -17.07 25.47
C ASN A 6 2.07 -15.96 24.47
N LEU A 7 1.03 -15.20 24.80
CA LEU A 7 0.55 -14.08 23.97
C LEU A 7 1.40 -12.81 24.13
N LEU A 8 1.94 -12.59 25.33
CA LEU A 8 2.78 -11.45 25.66
C LEU A 8 4.05 -11.92 26.34
N THR A 9 5.19 -11.35 25.93
CA THR A 9 6.49 -11.66 26.51
C THR A 9 6.57 -11.07 27.94
N ALA A 10 6.55 -11.95 28.95
CA ALA A 10 6.59 -11.56 30.36
C ALA A 10 7.95 -10.96 30.76
N VAL A 11 9.03 -11.57 30.29
CA VAL A 11 10.42 -11.16 30.55
C VAL A 11 11.14 -10.99 29.21
N GLN A 12 11.68 -9.78 28.96
CA GLN A 12 12.36 -9.44 27.70
C GLN A 12 13.88 -9.45 27.91
N PRO A 13 14.61 -10.48 27.46
CA PRO A 13 16.07 -10.44 27.47
C PRO A 13 16.59 -9.44 26.44
N VAL A 14 17.69 -8.76 26.75
CA VAL A 14 18.32 -7.78 25.87
C VAL A 14 19.75 -8.22 25.58
N GLY A 15 20.10 -8.30 24.29
CA GLY A 15 21.45 -8.56 23.81
C GLY A 15 22.00 -7.39 22.97
N PRO A 16 23.22 -7.53 22.42
CA PRO A 16 23.76 -6.59 21.45
C PRO A 16 22.83 -6.44 20.24
N MET A 17 22.74 -5.23 19.68
CA MET A 17 21.93 -4.99 18.49
C MET A 17 22.58 -5.62 17.26
N HIS A 18 21.76 -6.19 16.38
CA HIS A 18 22.23 -6.87 15.17
C HIS A 18 22.03 -6.02 13.92
N ASP A 19 23.08 -5.87 13.11
CA ASP A 19 22.98 -5.20 11.80
C ASP A 19 22.40 -6.10 10.70
N GLY A 20 22.11 -7.37 11.02
CA GLY A 20 21.66 -8.39 10.07
C GLY A 20 22.81 -9.07 9.31
N PRO A 21 22.50 -10.06 8.46
CA PRO A 21 23.52 -10.81 7.71
C PRO A 21 24.32 -9.89 6.78
N ALA A 22 25.57 -10.25 6.49
CA ALA A 22 26.42 -9.49 5.57
C ALA A 22 25.78 -9.41 4.18
N LEU A 23 25.86 -8.24 3.57
CA LEU A 23 25.47 -8.02 2.16
C LEU A 23 26.72 -8.09 1.28
N PRO A 24 26.58 -8.37 -0.03
CA PRO A 24 27.69 -8.25 -0.98
C PRO A 24 28.41 -6.89 -0.86
N SER A 25 29.72 -6.84 -1.10
CA SER A 25 30.51 -5.60 -0.96
C SER A 25 30.10 -4.49 -1.91
N SER A 26 29.52 -4.83 -3.07
CA SER A 26 28.98 -3.89 -4.06
C SER A 26 27.67 -3.23 -3.65
N ASP A 27 27.06 -3.69 -2.54
CA ASP A 27 25.75 -3.24 -2.12
C ASP A 27 25.79 -1.98 -1.27
N TRP A 28 24.69 -1.23 -1.32
CA TRP A 28 24.52 -0.05 -0.47
C TRP A 28 24.54 -0.45 1.01
N ARG A 29 25.19 0.33 1.87
CA ARG A 29 25.24 0.04 3.32
C ARG A 29 23.87 0.20 3.96
N ARG A 30 23.58 -0.55 5.03
CA ARG A 30 22.35 -0.30 5.79
C ARG A 30 22.41 1.09 6.45
N SER A 31 21.26 1.74 6.53
CA SER A 31 21.11 3.08 7.10
C SER A 31 20.39 3.02 8.45
N GLY A 32 20.75 3.98 9.32
CA GLY A 32 20.19 4.12 10.66
C GLY A 32 20.93 3.28 11.71
N LYS A 33 21.07 3.82 12.92
CA LYS A 33 21.56 3.08 14.08
C LYS A 33 20.35 2.34 14.69
N PRO A 34 20.41 1.00 14.87
CA PRO A 34 19.33 0.28 15.52
C PRO A 34 19.09 0.80 16.95
N PHE A 35 17.87 0.64 17.44
CA PHE A 35 17.50 0.91 18.83
C PHE A 35 16.40 -0.06 19.29
N LEU A 36 16.16 -0.12 20.59
CA LEU A 36 15.16 -1.01 21.19
C LEU A 36 13.92 -0.24 21.61
N PHE A 37 12.73 -0.76 21.29
CA PHE A 37 11.45 -0.25 21.76
C PHE A 37 10.73 -1.29 22.60
N HIS A 38 10.70 -1.05 23.92
CA HIS A 38 10.20 -2.02 24.92
C HIS A 38 8.77 -2.50 24.67
N LEU A 39 7.89 -1.62 24.18
CA LEU A 39 6.50 -1.98 23.94
C LEU A 39 6.37 -2.99 22.80
N LEU A 40 7.14 -2.87 21.72
CA LEU A 40 7.17 -3.89 20.66
C LEU A 40 7.78 -5.21 21.17
N GLY A 41 8.75 -5.13 22.08
CA GLY A 41 9.31 -6.30 22.76
C GLY A 41 8.30 -7.12 23.56
N ARG A 42 7.13 -6.55 23.92
CA ARG A 42 6.05 -7.32 24.56
C ARG A 42 5.35 -8.24 23.58
N LEU A 43 5.34 -7.89 22.29
CA LEU A 43 4.65 -8.62 21.21
C LEU A 43 5.61 -9.47 20.36
N GLY A 44 6.90 -9.14 20.32
CA GLY A 44 7.89 -9.82 19.48
C GLY A 44 9.29 -9.25 19.63
N ASN A 45 9.98 -8.97 18.51
CA ASN A 45 11.31 -8.36 18.55
C ASN A 45 11.25 -6.86 18.88
N ALA A 46 12.06 -6.41 19.85
CA ALA A 46 12.12 -5.01 20.28
C ALA A 46 12.99 -4.13 19.37
N GLN A 47 13.88 -4.71 18.55
CA GLN A 47 14.82 -3.93 17.73
C GLN A 47 14.13 -3.29 16.51
N ILE A 48 14.30 -1.98 16.35
CA ILE A 48 13.92 -1.22 15.16
C ILE A 48 15.18 -0.85 14.37
N GLY A 49 15.20 -1.21 13.08
CA GLY A 49 16.35 -1.01 12.20
C GLY A 49 17.51 -2.00 12.41
N PRO A 50 18.64 -1.84 11.69
CA PRO A 50 18.84 -0.87 10.61
C PRO A 50 18.07 -1.26 9.34
N VAL A 51 17.91 -0.32 8.40
CA VAL A 51 17.14 -0.55 7.15
C VAL A 51 18.07 -0.42 5.94
N TYR A 52 17.99 -1.36 5.01
CA TYR A 52 18.65 -1.20 3.71
C TYR A 52 17.90 -0.17 2.87
N LEU A 53 18.51 0.94 2.46
CA LEU A 53 17.84 1.97 1.64
C LEU A 53 18.67 2.36 0.41
N GLY A 54 18.95 1.39 -0.48
CA GLY A 54 19.58 1.68 -1.77
C GLY A 54 18.67 2.47 -2.73
N THR A 55 19.20 2.80 -3.92
CA THR A 55 18.58 3.69 -4.92
C THR A 55 17.10 3.41 -5.20
N LEU A 56 16.71 2.14 -5.36
CA LEU A 56 15.30 1.78 -5.60
C LEU A 56 14.37 2.14 -4.43
N GLY A 57 14.85 1.98 -3.20
CA GLY A 57 14.07 2.34 -2.01
C GLY A 57 13.92 3.84 -1.87
N VAL A 58 15.02 4.59 -2.07
CA VAL A 58 14.98 6.07 -2.05
C VAL A 58 14.06 6.60 -3.14
N ALA A 59 14.19 6.11 -4.37
CA ALA A 59 13.34 6.52 -5.47
C ALA A 59 11.87 6.17 -5.21
N SER A 60 11.57 4.95 -4.75
CA SER A 60 10.20 4.55 -4.39
C SER A 60 9.59 5.47 -3.34
N LEU A 61 10.33 5.79 -2.27
CA LEU A 61 9.86 6.72 -1.24
C LEU A 61 9.68 8.14 -1.79
N LEU A 62 10.59 8.64 -2.63
CA LEU A 62 10.44 9.94 -3.27
C LEU A 62 9.13 10.03 -4.08
N PHE A 63 8.89 9.07 -4.97
CA PHE A 63 7.68 9.03 -5.79
C PHE A 63 6.41 8.88 -4.94
N GLY A 64 6.45 8.01 -3.92
CA GLY A 64 5.30 7.75 -3.04
C GLY A 64 4.97 8.95 -2.15
N THR A 65 5.98 9.59 -1.56
CA THR A 65 5.82 10.81 -0.76
C THR A 65 5.33 11.96 -1.62
N LEU A 66 5.82 12.11 -2.85
CA LEU A 66 5.30 13.15 -3.76
C LEU A 66 3.83 12.91 -4.11
N ALA A 67 3.45 11.67 -4.46
CA ALA A 67 2.06 11.31 -4.72
C ALA A 67 1.16 11.60 -3.51
N PHE A 68 1.58 11.18 -2.31
CA PHE A 68 0.85 11.43 -1.06
C PHE A 68 0.65 12.93 -0.79
N ASN A 69 1.69 13.74 -0.96
CA ASN A 69 1.59 15.19 -0.76
C ASN A 69 0.67 15.85 -1.79
N ILE A 70 0.73 15.44 -3.06
CA ILE A 70 -0.17 16.01 -4.09
C ILE A 70 -1.64 15.71 -3.75
N ILE A 71 -1.95 14.50 -3.26
CA ILE A 71 -3.30 14.15 -2.77
C ILE A 71 -3.68 15.11 -1.63
N GLY A 72 -2.84 15.23 -0.60
CA GLY A 72 -3.09 16.09 0.56
C GLY A 72 -3.26 17.57 0.20
N PHE A 73 -2.45 18.10 -0.72
CA PHE A 73 -2.58 19.48 -1.19
C PHE A 73 -3.84 19.70 -2.01
N ASN A 74 -4.29 18.74 -2.83
CA ASN A 74 -5.56 18.86 -3.54
C ASN A 74 -6.75 18.83 -2.57
N MET A 75 -6.71 17.97 -1.56
CA MET A 75 -7.72 17.94 -0.50
C MET A 75 -7.74 19.27 0.29
N LEU A 76 -6.58 19.82 0.63
CA LEU A 76 -6.49 21.12 1.31
C LEU A 76 -6.99 22.27 0.43
N ALA A 77 -6.71 22.24 -0.88
CA ALA A 77 -7.20 23.23 -1.82
C ALA A 77 -8.73 23.17 -1.99
N SER A 78 -9.35 22.00 -1.91
CA SER A 78 -10.82 21.85 -1.98
C SER A 78 -11.57 22.43 -0.77
N VAL A 79 -10.85 22.79 0.30
CA VAL A 79 -11.40 23.45 1.51
C VAL A 79 -10.79 24.83 1.74
N ASP A 80 -10.47 25.53 0.65
CA ASP A 80 -9.94 26.90 0.63
C ASP A 80 -8.69 27.08 1.51
N TRP A 81 -7.81 26.09 1.51
CA TRP A 81 -6.57 26.08 2.29
C TRP A 81 -6.76 26.17 3.81
N SER A 82 -7.95 25.84 4.32
CA SER A 82 -8.24 25.81 5.76
C SER A 82 -7.80 24.49 6.40
N PRO A 83 -6.76 24.47 7.27
CA PRO A 83 -6.32 23.22 7.92
C PRO A 83 -7.38 22.64 8.85
N MET A 84 -8.22 23.50 9.45
CA MET A 84 -9.32 23.07 10.31
C MET A 84 -10.39 22.31 9.52
N GLN A 85 -10.72 22.78 8.32
CA GLN A 85 -11.67 22.09 7.44
C GLN A 85 -11.07 20.80 6.88
N LEU A 86 -9.77 20.79 6.55
CA LEU A 86 -9.07 19.56 6.14
C LEU A 86 -9.20 18.47 7.20
N ILE A 87 -8.96 18.79 8.48
CA ILE A 87 -9.08 17.82 9.58
C ILE A 87 -10.54 17.40 9.77
N ARG A 88 -11.48 18.35 9.79
CA ARG A 88 -12.91 18.08 9.99
C ARG A 88 -13.49 17.20 8.88
N GLN A 89 -13.08 17.44 7.64
CA GLN A 89 -13.65 16.80 6.45
C GLN A 89 -12.76 15.69 5.87
N LEU A 90 -11.63 15.35 6.51
CA LEU A 90 -10.59 14.47 5.97
C LEU A 90 -11.13 13.21 5.29
N PHE A 91 -12.18 12.60 5.86
CA PHE A 91 -12.75 11.36 5.33
C PHE A 91 -13.61 11.55 4.08
N TRP A 92 -14.19 12.73 3.86
CA TRP A 92 -15.04 13.07 2.71
C TRP A 92 -14.27 13.68 1.55
N LEU A 93 -13.07 14.22 1.79
CA LEU A 93 -12.26 14.84 0.75
C LEU A 93 -11.69 13.78 -0.20
N ALA A 94 -11.51 14.17 -1.46
CA ALA A 94 -10.92 13.34 -2.49
C ALA A 94 -10.14 14.14 -3.52
N LEU A 95 -9.19 13.45 -4.15
CA LEU A 95 -8.72 13.79 -5.49
C LEU A 95 -9.43 12.86 -6.48
N GLU A 96 -10.37 13.44 -7.23
CA GLU A 96 -11.24 12.73 -8.19
C GLU A 96 -10.55 12.46 -9.53
N PRO A 97 -10.89 11.36 -10.23
CA PRO A 97 -10.42 11.09 -11.58
C PRO A 97 -10.96 12.11 -12.60
N PRO A 98 -10.36 12.19 -13.79
CA PRO A 98 -10.86 13.02 -14.88
C PRO A 98 -12.33 12.76 -15.22
N PRO A 99 -13.13 13.80 -15.54
CA PRO A 99 -14.49 13.63 -16.03
C PRO A 99 -14.56 12.78 -17.32
N PRO A 100 -15.67 12.06 -17.57
CA PRO A 100 -15.83 11.19 -18.74
C PRO A 100 -15.63 11.89 -20.09
N ALA A 101 -15.90 13.20 -20.17
CA ALA A 101 -15.72 14.00 -21.38
C ALA A 101 -14.28 13.99 -21.92
N TYR A 102 -13.30 13.70 -21.06
CA TYR A 102 -11.90 13.60 -21.45
C TYR A 102 -11.49 12.20 -21.92
N GLY A 103 -12.33 11.17 -21.74
CA GLY A 103 -11.99 9.78 -22.08
C GLY A 103 -10.64 9.37 -21.49
N LEU A 104 -9.69 8.97 -22.35
CA LEU A 104 -8.31 8.63 -21.98
C LEU A 104 -7.29 9.75 -22.22
N SER A 105 -7.74 10.95 -22.61
CA SER A 105 -6.85 12.10 -22.83
C SER A 105 -6.30 12.66 -21.50
N ILE A 106 -5.26 13.50 -21.61
CA ILE A 106 -4.70 14.23 -20.47
C ILE A 106 -5.53 15.51 -20.28
N PRO A 107 -6.30 15.67 -19.19
CA PRO A 107 -7.11 16.85 -18.95
C PRO A 107 -6.29 17.99 -18.31
N PRO A 108 -6.86 19.20 -18.21
CA PRO A 108 -6.31 20.27 -17.38
C PRO A 108 -6.11 19.83 -15.91
N LEU A 109 -5.13 20.43 -15.23
CA LEU A 109 -4.79 20.10 -13.83
C LEU A 109 -5.99 20.17 -12.88
N ALA A 110 -6.79 21.24 -13.00
CA ALA A 110 -7.98 21.46 -12.18
C ALA A 110 -9.16 20.50 -12.49
N GLN A 111 -9.07 19.69 -13.55
CA GLN A 111 -10.14 18.80 -14.00
C GLN A 111 -9.67 17.34 -14.07
N GLY A 112 -8.90 16.92 -13.06
CA GLY A 112 -8.40 15.53 -12.94
C GLY A 112 -6.97 15.32 -13.44
N GLY A 113 -6.27 16.35 -13.93
CA GLY A 113 -4.87 16.22 -14.34
C GLY A 113 -3.96 15.84 -13.16
N TRP A 114 -4.24 16.35 -11.96
CA TRP A 114 -3.54 15.94 -10.74
C TRP A 114 -3.73 14.46 -10.41
N TRP A 115 -4.91 13.90 -10.70
CA TRP A 115 -5.18 12.48 -10.48
C TRP A 115 -4.30 11.60 -11.36
N LEU A 116 -4.11 11.95 -12.64
CA LEU A 116 -3.22 11.21 -13.54
C LEU A 116 -1.76 11.27 -13.08
N ILE A 117 -1.30 12.45 -12.64
CA ILE A 117 0.05 12.63 -12.10
C ILE A 117 0.23 11.75 -10.87
N VAL A 118 -0.71 11.79 -9.92
CA VAL A 118 -0.67 10.95 -8.71
C VAL A 118 -0.70 9.47 -9.06
N GLY A 119 -1.59 9.04 -9.97
CA GLY A 119 -1.69 7.67 -10.43
C GLY A 119 -0.38 7.16 -11.01
N PHE A 120 0.29 7.97 -11.85
CA PHE A 120 1.61 7.66 -12.41
C PHE A 120 2.68 7.56 -11.31
N LEU A 121 2.82 8.59 -10.47
CA LEU A 121 3.85 8.63 -9.42
C LEU A 121 3.68 7.46 -8.43
N LEU A 122 2.44 7.17 -8.02
CA LEU A 122 2.14 6.07 -7.11
C LEU A 122 2.43 4.71 -7.76
N THR A 123 2.07 4.52 -9.03
CA THR A 123 2.38 3.28 -9.77
C THR A 123 3.91 3.08 -9.86
N VAL A 124 4.67 4.11 -10.20
CA VAL A 124 6.14 4.05 -10.23
C VAL A 124 6.70 3.72 -8.85
N SER A 125 6.20 4.37 -7.80
CA SER A 125 6.60 4.08 -6.42
C SER A 125 6.41 2.61 -6.04
N ILE A 126 5.24 2.05 -6.35
CA ILE A 126 4.89 0.65 -6.08
C ILE A 126 5.77 -0.31 -6.88
N MET A 127 5.99 -0.06 -8.17
CA MET A 127 6.83 -0.91 -9.01
C MET A 127 8.30 -0.89 -8.56
N LEU A 128 8.83 0.28 -8.17
CA LEU A 128 10.16 0.38 -7.57
C LEU A 128 10.26 -0.39 -6.25
N TRP A 129 9.22 -0.35 -5.43
CA TRP A 129 9.16 -1.14 -4.20
C TRP A 129 9.11 -2.64 -4.48
N TRP A 130 8.41 -3.06 -5.53
CA TRP A 130 8.39 -4.46 -5.97
C TRP A 130 9.78 -4.94 -6.39
N VAL A 131 10.47 -4.18 -7.25
CA VAL A 131 11.85 -4.52 -7.67
C VAL A 131 12.78 -4.53 -6.46
N ARG A 132 12.59 -3.61 -5.50
CA ARG A 132 13.33 -3.62 -4.23
C ARG A 132 13.12 -4.93 -3.47
N THR A 133 11.88 -5.36 -3.25
CA THR A 133 11.54 -6.63 -2.58
C THR A 133 12.19 -7.83 -3.26
N TYR A 134 12.09 -7.90 -4.60
CA TYR A 134 12.75 -8.94 -5.39
C TYR A 134 14.28 -8.95 -5.18
N ARG A 135 14.94 -7.78 -5.32
CA ARG A 135 16.40 -7.68 -5.16
C ARG A 135 16.87 -8.00 -3.74
N ARG A 136 16.11 -7.63 -2.71
CA ARG A 136 16.44 -7.96 -1.30
C ARG A 136 16.52 -9.47 -1.10
N ALA A 137 15.52 -10.21 -1.61
CA ALA A 137 15.51 -11.66 -1.52
C ALA A 137 16.71 -12.27 -2.25
N ARG A 138 16.99 -11.83 -3.48
CA ARG A 138 18.10 -12.38 -4.29
C ARG A 138 19.47 -12.21 -3.66
N GLN A 139 19.73 -11.07 -3.04
CA GLN A 139 21.04 -10.82 -2.43
C GLN A 139 21.27 -11.53 -1.11
N LEU A 140 20.19 -11.94 -0.45
CA LEU A 140 20.27 -12.80 0.73
C LEU A 140 20.23 -14.29 0.34
N GLY A 141 20.27 -14.62 -0.96
CA GLY A 141 20.19 -16.00 -1.43
C GLY A 141 18.83 -16.67 -1.22
N MET A 142 17.77 -15.89 -0.96
CA MET A 142 16.44 -16.39 -0.64
C MET A 142 15.59 -16.62 -1.90
N GLY A 143 14.54 -17.44 -1.78
CA GLY A 143 13.47 -17.53 -2.78
C GLY A 143 12.65 -16.24 -2.87
N THR A 144 12.09 -15.96 -4.04
CA THR A 144 11.41 -14.68 -4.34
C THR A 144 9.90 -14.71 -4.11
N HIS A 145 9.41 -15.62 -3.27
CA HIS A 145 7.98 -15.85 -3.00
C HIS A 145 7.24 -14.56 -2.60
N VAL A 146 7.83 -13.74 -1.73
CA VAL A 146 7.24 -12.46 -1.28
C VAL A 146 7.06 -11.47 -2.44
N ALA A 147 8.02 -11.41 -3.37
CA ALA A 147 7.90 -10.53 -4.53
C ALA A 147 6.76 -10.98 -5.45
N TRP A 148 6.57 -12.28 -5.64
CA TRP A 148 5.48 -12.81 -6.46
C TRP A 148 4.11 -12.66 -5.79
N ALA A 149 4.02 -12.87 -4.48
CA ALA A 149 2.81 -12.55 -3.72
C ALA A 149 2.46 -11.04 -3.82
N PHE A 150 3.47 -10.17 -3.73
CA PHE A 150 3.26 -8.73 -3.91
C PHE A 150 2.83 -8.37 -5.34
N ALA A 151 3.36 -9.05 -6.37
CA ALA A 151 2.91 -8.87 -7.75
C ALA A 151 1.42 -9.15 -7.94
N ALA A 152 0.87 -10.16 -7.25
CA ALA A 152 -0.56 -10.47 -7.28
C ALA A 152 -1.42 -9.34 -6.65
N ALA A 153 -0.93 -8.66 -5.62
CA ALA A 153 -1.61 -7.47 -5.08
C ALA A 153 -1.51 -6.26 -6.03
N ILE A 154 -0.36 -6.07 -6.68
CA ILE A 154 -0.17 -5.03 -7.70
C ILE A 154 -1.10 -5.25 -8.89
N TRP A 155 -1.38 -6.50 -9.26
CA TRP A 155 -2.35 -6.82 -10.30
C TRP A 155 -3.73 -6.22 -10.02
N LEU A 156 -4.31 -6.45 -8.83
CA LEU A 156 -5.61 -5.87 -8.47
C LEU A 156 -5.57 -4.33 -8.50
N TYR A 157 -4.50 -3.73 -7.95
CA TYR A 157 -4.29 -2.28 -8.00
C TYR A 157 -4.33 -1.73 -9.43
N LEU A 158 -3.57 -2.36 -10.35
CA LEU A 158 -3.52 -1.95 -11.75
C LEU A 158 -4.85 -2.21 -12.49
N VAL A 159 -5.56 -3.30 -12.16
CA VAL A 159 -6.89 -3.56 -12.73
C VAL A 159 -7.84 -2.42 -12.38
N CYS A 160 -7.91 -2.01 -11.12
CA CYS A 160 -8.84 -0.97 -10.66
C CYS A 160 -8.48 0.43 -11.18
N GLY A 161 -7.19 0.78 -11.23
CA GLY A 161 -6.72 2.14 -11.53
C GLY A 161 -6.22 2.38 -12.95
N PHE A 162 -5.94 1.33 -13.72
CA PHE A 162 -5.25 1.46 -15.02
C PHE A 162 -5.85 0.59 -16.13
N PHE A 163 -5.82 -0.74 -16.00
CA PHE A 163 -6.26 -1.64 -17.08
C PHE A 163 -7.75 -1.56 -17.35
N ARG A 164 -8.62 -1.62 -16.32
CA ARG A 164 -10.08 -1.49 -16.53
C ARG A 164 -10.44 -0.11 -17.09
N PRO A 165 -9.96 1.03 -16.55
CA PRO A 165 -10.20 2.34 -17.15
C PRO A 165 -9.82 2.43 -18.64
N ILE A 166 -8.67 1.88 -19.04
CA ILE A 166 -8.25 1.81 -20.44
C ILE A 166 -9.23 0.99 -21.28
N MET A 167 -9.61 -0.20 -20.82
CA MET A 167 -10.56 -1.07 -21.53
C MET A 167 -11.96 -0.46 -21.64
N MET A 168 -12.36 0.36 -20.67
CA MET A 168 -13.63 1.09 -20.67
C MET A 168 -13.55 2.42 -21.45
N GLY A 169 -12.37 2.82 -21.93
CA GLY A 169 -12.15 4.03 -22.71
C GLY A 169 -12.24 5.35 -21.92
N SER A 170 -12.17 5.31 -20.59
CA SER A 170 -12.27 6.52 -19.76
C SER A 170 -11.53 6.41 -18.42
N TRP A 171 -10.76 7.44 -18.07
CA TRP A 171 -10.15 7.56 -16.74
C TRP A 171 -11.18 7.74 -15.62
N SER A 172 -12.40 8.21 -15.94
CA SER A 172 -13.49 8.37 -14.97
C SER A 172 -13.95 7.05 -14.33
N GLU A 173 -13.56 5.92 -14.91
CA GLU A 173 -13.87 4.58 -14.40
C GLU A 173 -12.90 4.11 -13.30
N ALA A 174 -11.83 4.87 -13.06
CA ALA A 174 -10.82 4.57 -12.05
C ALA A 174 -11.26 4.99 -10.64
N VAL A 175 -10.53 4.53 -9.63
CA VAL A 175 -10.82 4.80 -8.21
C VAL A 175 -10.35 6.22 -7.84
N PRO A 176 -11.16 7.02 -7.11
CA PRO A 176 -10.72 8.30 -6.55
C PRO A 176 -9.77 8.09 -5.35
N PHE A 177 -8.89 9.06 -5.10
CA PHE A 177 -8.05 9.05 -3.90
C PHE A 177 -8.75 9.79 -2.75
N GLY A 178 -9.53 9.06 -1.94
CA GLY A 178 -10.23 9.58 -0.75
C GLY A 178 -10.82 8.45 0.09
N ILE A 179 -11.08 8.67 1.38
CA ILE A 179 -11.52 7.61 2.29
C ILE A 179 -12.96 7.18 2.04
N PHE A 180 -13.96 8.05 2.21
CA PHE A 180 -15.33 7.70 1.82
C PHE A 180 -15.53 7.67 0.30
N PRO A 181 -14.91 8.57 -0.50
CA PRO A 181 -15.05 8.52 -1.95
C PRO A 181 -14.64 7.18 -2.61
N HIS A 182 -13.58 6.49 -2.13
CA HIS A 182 -13.26 5.17 -2.67
C HIS A 182 -14.25 4.08 -2.23
N LEU A 183 -14.87 4.19 -1.05
CA LEU A 183 -15.91 3.26 -0.60
C LEU A 183 -17.21 3.45 -1.42
N ASP A 184 -17.55 4.70 -1.71
CA ASP A 184 -18.66 5.05 -2.60
C ASP A 184 -18.41 4.48 -4.00
N TRP A 185 -17.17 4.58 -4.51
CA TRP A 185 -16.78 3.96 -5.78
C TRP A 185 -16.96 2.44 -5.78
N VAL A 186 -16.54 1.74 -4.72
CA VAL A 186 -16.73 0.27 -4.61
C VAL A 186 -18.21 -0.09 -4.64
N SER A 187 -19.03 0.65 -3.91
CA SER A 187 -20.48 0.43 -3.86
C SER A 187 -21.14 0.70 -5.21
N ALA A 188 -20.78 1.82 -5.85
CA ALA A 188 -21.25 2.20 -7.17
C ALA A 188 -20.83 1.19 -8.24
N LEU A 189 -19.61 0.64 -8.17
CA LEU A 189 -19.14 -0.42 -9.07
C LEU A 189 -20.06 -1.63 -9.00
N SER A 190 -20.45 -2.07 -7.79
CA SER A 190 -21.36 -3.19 -7.62
C SER A 190 -22.75 -2.92 -8.19
N LEU A 191 -23.31 -1.75 -7.88
CA LEU A 191 -24.64 -1.36 -8.37
C LEU A 191 -24.67 -1.24 -9.90
N ARG A 192 -23.63 -0.64 -10.51
CA ARG A 192 -23.54 -0.45 -11.95
C ARG A 192 -23.45 -1.76 -12.74
N HIS A 193 -22.85 -2.80 -12.15
CA HIS A 193 -22.66 -4.10 -12.81
C HIS A 193 -23.66 -5.17 -12.33
N GLY A 194 -24.79 -4.76 -11.75
CA GLY A 194 -25.86 -5.70 -11.41
C GLY A 194 -25.54 -6.63 -10.24
N ASN A 195 -24.90 -6.09 -9.19
CA ASN A 195 -24.51 -6.76 -7.96
C ASN A 195 -23.34 -7.76 -8.10
N LEU A 196 -22.18 -7.37 -7.58
CA LEU A 196 -20.94 -8.16 -7.62
C LEU A 196 -21.01 -9.49 -6.86
N PHE A 197 -22.02 -9.74 -6.01
CA PHE A 197 -22.20 -11.06 -5.39
C PHE A 197 -22.45 -12.17 -6.41
N TYR A 198 -22.95 -11.85 -7.60
CA TYR A 198 -23.15 -12.80 -8.69
C TYR A 198 -21.93 -12.96 -9.62
N ASN A 199 -20.85 -12.19 -9.39
CA ASN A 199 -19.60 -12.39 -10.13
C ASN A 199 -18.82 -13.58 -9.51
N PRO A 200 -18.56 -14.67 -10.26
CA PRO A 200 -17.90 -15.85 -9.71
C PRO A 200 -16.47 -15.59 -9.22
N PHE A 201 -15.73 -14.67 -9.84
CA PHE A 201 -14.38 -14.29 -9.39
C PHE A 201 -14.40 -13.46 -8.10
N HIS A 202 -15.45 -12.64 -7.91
CA HIS A 202 -15.64 -11.93 -6.65
C HIS A 202 -15.97 -12.91 -5.51
N ALA A 203 -16.85 -13.88 -5.76
CA ALA A 203 -17.14 -14.95 -4.81
C ALA A 203 -15.88 -15.78 -4.44
N LEU A 204 -15.06 -16.15 -5.44
CA LEU A 204 -13.77 -16.81 -5.20
C LEU A 204 -12.82 -15.94 -4.36
N SER A 205 -12.74 -14.64 -4.64
CA SER A 205 -11.93 -13.71 -3.84
C SER A 205 -12.36 -13.67 -2.37
N ILE A 206 -13.67 -13.75 -2.09
CA ILE A 206 -14.19 -13.83 -0.71
C ILE A 206 -13.79 -15.16 -0.06
N VAL A 207 -13.90 -16.28 -0.79
CA VAL A 207 -13.45 -17.60 -0.29
C VAL A 207 -11.98 -17.56 0.10
N PHE A 208 -11.11 -16.96 -0.72
CA PHE A 208 -9.69 -16.85 -0.39
C PHE A 208 -9.41 -15.85 0.74
N LEU A 209 -10.17 -14.76 0.85
CA LEU A 209 -10.05 -13.83 1.97
C LEU A 209 -10.41 -14.51 3.29
N TYR A 210 -11.56 -15.19 3.36
CA TYR A 210 -11.98 -15.94 4.53
C TYR A 210 -11.06 -17.11 4.83
N GLY A 211 -10.65 -17.85 3.79
CA GLY A 211 -9.68 -18.93 3.89
C GLY A 211 -8.33 -18.46 4.44
N SER A 212 -7.88 -17.25 4.08
CA SER A 212 -6.62 -16.68 4.60
C SER A 212 -6.72 -16.41 6.10
N VAL A 213 -7.83 -15.83 6.57
CA VAL A 213 -8.06 -15.60 8.01
C VAL A 213 -8.16 -16.92 8.76
N LEU A 214 -8.92 -17.88 8.24
CA LEU A 214 -9.08 -19.21 8.82
C LEU A 214 -7.73 -19.93 8.94
N LEU A 215 -6.98 -20.01 7.84
CA LEU A 215 -5.69 -20.71 7.81
C LEU A 215 -4.66 -20.02 8.70
N PHE A 216 -4.63 -18.69 8.75
CA PHE A 216 -3.68 -17.99 9.61
C PHE A 216 -4.07 -18.12 11.10
N ALA A 217 -5.35 -18.14 11.43
CA ALA A 217 -5.82 -18.43 12.79
C ALA A 217 -5.46 -19.86 13.22
N MET A 218 -5.69 -20.85 12.35
CA MET A 218 -5.30 -22.25 12.61
C MET A 218 -3.79 -22.37 12.79
N HIS A 219 -3.01 -21.82 11.87
CA HIS A 219 -1.55 -21.89 11.91
C HIS A 219 -0.96 -21.14 13.11
N GLY A 220 -1.48 -19.95 13.43
CA GLY A 220 -1.00 -19.16 14.55
C GLY A 220 -1.33 -19.75 15.93
N ALA A 221 -2.38 -20.58 16.01
CA ALA A 221 -2.79 -21.25 17.25
C ALA A 221 -2.17 -22.65 17.44
N THR A 222 -1.63 -23.26 16.37
CA THR A 222 -0.97 -24.59 16.42
C THR A 222 0.49 -24.45 16.86
#